data_AF-A0ABD0QGV2-F1
#
_entry.id   AF-A0ABD0QGV2-F1
#
_cell.length_a   1.000
_cell.length_b   1.000
_cell.length_c   1.000
_cell.angle_alpha   90.00
_cell.angle_beta   90.00
_cell.angle_gamma   90.00
#
_symmetry.space_group_name_H-M   'P 1'
#
loop_
_entity.id
_entity.type
_entity.pdbx_description
1 polymer ?
#
loop_
_entity_poly.entity_id
_entity_poly.type
_entity_poly.pdbx_seq_one_letter_code
_entity_poly.pdbx_strand_id
1 'polypeptide(L)'
;MCSSLLGTSKKVMEYNLPRECIQKFFPSRTCFTFPFPTAPENVSRLESLKTADLSSEFLEVVERFCKFVYDKGDLKKLKDGYTVTGRGDLEGHLKSLHMCFKWNIYCSIILFDFFPSLKVLGHLAKTYVDTISSGAVPCLENAVIAMAMIENEAAVKEGLKVYQSGMEKLKNSFPLELKDVSSEHQHLSSMATQTFMTRSFRDTDGKHLKSLEVGWTSQTDLSSR
;
A
#
# COMPACT_ATOMS: atom_id res chain seq x y z
N MET A 1 15.55 -24.55 17.42
CA MET A 1 16.14 -23.51 16.54
C MET A 1 17.44 -24.04 15.98
N CYS A 2 17.67 -23.91 14.67
CA CYS A 2 18.86 -24.44 13.99
C CYS A 2 20.14 -23.81 14.56
N SER A 3 20.96 -24.60 15.25
CA SER A 3 22.28 -24.19 15.74
C SER A 3 23.26 -24.01 14.58
N SER A 4 24.13 -23.00 14.68
CA SER A 4 25.27 -22.83 13.78
C SER A 4 26.30 -23.94 14.00
N LEU A 5 26.94 -24.38 12.93
CA LEU A 5 28.08 -25.30 13.04
C LEU A 5 29.35 -24.53 13.38
N LEU A 6 30.22 -25.12 14.19
CA LEU A 6 31.53 -24.57 14.52
C LEU A 6 32.53 -24.86 13.39
N GLY A 7 33.45 -23.92 13.16
CA GLY A 7 34.54 -24.02 12.18
C GLY A 7 34.45 -23.00 11.05
N THR A 8 35.51 -22.92 10.24
CA THR A 8 35.67 -21.92 9.17
C THR A 8 35.77 -22.55 7.78
N SER A 9 35.53 -23.87 7.67
CA SER A 9 35.55 -24.54 6.37
C SER A 9 34.47 -24.00 5.44
N LYS A 10 34.71 -24.05 4.12
CA LYS A 10 33.74 -23.62 3.11
C LYS A 10 32.35 -24.24 3.32
N LYS A 11 32.29 -25.54 3.60
CA LYS A 11 31.04 -26.27 3.89
C LYS A 11 30.31 -25.75 5.14
N VAL A 12 31.06 -25.38 6.18
CA VAL A 12 30.48 -24.80 7.40
C VAL A 12 29.93 -23.40 7.12
N MET A 13 30.67 -22.57 6.39
CA MET A 13 30.21 -21.22 6.02
C MET A 13 28.95 -21.28 5.13
N GLU A 14 28.91 -22.16 4.14
CA GLU A 14 27.74 -22.36 3.27
C GLU A 14 26.50 -22.84 4.05
N TYR A 15 26.70 -23.69 5.05
CA TYR A 15 25.62 -24.11 5.95
C TYR A 15 25.15 -22.95 6.84
N ASN A 16 26.06 -22.15 7.41
CA ASN A 16 25.71 -21.10 8.36
C ASN A 16 25.10 -19.85 7.68
N LEU A 17 25.55 -19.47 6.49
CA LEU A 17 25.17 -18.21 5.84
C LEU A 17 23.64 -18.00 5.71
N PRO A 18 22.83 -18.96 5.21
CA PRO A 18 21.37 -18.78 5.16
C PRO A 18 20.74 -18.62 6.55
N ARG A 19 21.28 -19.31 7.57
CA ARG A 19 20.77 -19.24 8.95
C ARG A 19 21.06 -17.88 9.56
N GLU A 20 22.27 -17.37 9.38
CA GLU A 20 22.67 -16.03 9.83
C GLU A 20 21.85 -14.95 9.13
N CYS A 21 21.64 -15.05 7.81
CA CYS A 21 20.80 -14.14 7.05
C CYS A 21 19.35 -14.13 7.58
N ILE A 22 18.72 -15.29 7.76
CA ILE A 22 17.36 -15.37 8.33
C ILE A 22 17.36 -14.76 9.74
N GLN A 23 18.39 -15.05 10.54
CA GLN A 23 18.47 -14.55 11.90
C GLN A 23 18.59 -13.03 11.98
N LYS A 24 19.37 -12.45 11.06
CA LYS A 24 19.70 -11.03 10.98
C LYS A 24 18.60 -10.19 10.33
N PHE A 25 18.05 -10.65 9.20
CA PHE A 25 17.08 -9.86 8.42
C PHE A 25 15.64 -9.99 8.93
N PHE A 26 15.30 -11.07 9.63
CA PHE A 26 13.96 -11.31 10.18
C PHE A 26 14.06 -11.54 11.68
N PRO A 27 14.15 -10.51 12.53
CA PRO A 27 14.35 -10.66 13.97
C PRO A 27 13.15 -11.34 14.67
N SER A 28 11.92 -11.04 14.23
CA SER A 28 10.72 -11.75 14.67
C SER A 28 10.46 -12.93 13.72
N ARG A 29 10.36 -14.14 14.29
CA ARG A 29 10.17 -15.39 13.53
C ARG A 29 9.25 -16.32 14.30
N THR A 30 8.32 -16.93 13.58
CA THR A 30 7.43 -17.96 14.12
C THR A 30 7.45 -19.15 13.16
N CYS A 31 7.43 -20.36 13.71
CA CYS A 31 7.43 -21.60 12.93
C CYS A 31 6.14 -22.37 13.23
N PHE A 32 5.47 -22.84 12.16
CA PHE A 32 4.31 -23.70 12.24
C PHE A 32 4.63 -25.01 11.53
N THR A 33 4.29 -26.13 12.15
CA THR A 33 4.38 -27.46 11.55
C THR A 33 2.99 -27.96 11.26
N PHE A 34 2.71 -28.27 9.99
CA PHE A 34 1.42 -28.80 9.57
C PHE A 34 1.50 -30.32 9.47
N PRO A 35 0.60 -31.06 10.13
CA PRO A 35 0.48 -32.49 9.90
C PRO A 35 -0.03 -32.74 8.48
N PHE A 36 -0.03 -34.00 8.07
CA PHE A 36 -0.44 -34.33 6.71
C PHE A 36 -1.96 -34.14 6.55
N PRO A 37 -2.44 -33.45 5.50
CA PRO A 37 -3.82 -32.94 5.45
C PRO A 37 -4.89 -34.02 5.22
N THR A 38 -4.53 -35.11 4.54
CA THR A 38 -5.41 -36.24 4.19
C THR A 38 -4.55 -37.42 3.76
N ALA A 39 -5.14 -38.57 3.43
CA ALA A 39 -4.38 -39.72 2.94
C ALA A 39 -3.57 -39.39 1.65
N PRO A 40 -2.32 -39.89 1.48
CA PRO A 40 -1.43 -39.55 0.36
C PRO A 40 -2.05 -39.64 -1.04
N GLU A 41 -2.91 -40.62 -1.28
CA GLU A 41 -3.63 -40.86 -2.52
C GLU A 41 -4.56 -39.69 -2.91
N ASN A 42 -5.11 -38.98 -1.92
CA ASN A 42 -6.06 -37.89 -2.12
C ASN A 42 -5.38 -36.52 -2.27
N VAL A 43 -4.07 -36.43 -2.01
CA VAL A 43 -3.31 -35.17 -2.02
C VAL A 43 -3.36 -34.48 -3.38
N SER A 44 -3.30 -35.26 -4.46
CA SER A 44 -3.39 -34.76 -5.84
C SER A 44 -4.72 -34.04 -6.15
N ARG A 45 -5.76 -34.32 -5.36
CA ARG A 45 -7.11 -33.76 -5.50
C ARG A 45 -7.52 -32.93 -4.29
N LEU A 46 -6.56 -32.45 -3.49
CA LEU A 46 -6.79 -31.62 -2.31
C LEU A 46 -7.79 -30.49 -2.58
N GLU A 47 -7.69 -29.86 -3.75
CA GLU A 47 -8.56 -28.77 -4.22
C GLU A 47 -10.03 -29.15 -4.47
N SER A 48 -10.37 -30.44 -4.44
CA SER A 48 -11.74 -30.94 -4.64
C SER A 48 -12.32 -31.64 -3.40
N LEU A 49 -11.54 -31.78 -2.32
CA LEU A 49 -11.97 -32.46 -1.10
C LEU A 49 -12.92 -31.60 -0.26
N LYS A 50 -13.79 -32.23 0.52
CA LYS A 50 -14.59 -31.50 1.51
C LYS A 50 -13.81 -31.40 2.80
N THR A 51 -14.19 -30.43 3.65
CA THR A 51 -13.60 -30.25 4.99
C THR A 51 -13.65 -31.53 5.84
N ALA A 52 -14.69 -32.36 5.66
CA ALA A 52 -14.84 -33.63 6.35
C ALA A 52 -13.86 -34.73 5.89
N ASP A 53 -13.27 -34.59 4.70
CA ASP A 53 -12.33 -35.57 4.12
C ASP A 53 -10.88 -35.33 4.57
N LEU A 54 -10.70 -34.43 5.52
CA LEU A 54 -9.41 -33.87 5.91
C LEU A 54 -9.20 -34.11 7.41
N SER A 55 -7.93 -34.27 7.80
CA SER A 55 -7.56 -34.60 9.19
C SER A 55 -7.98 -33.49 10.16
N SER A 56 -8.57 -33.89 11.28
CA SER A 56 -8.88 -33.00 12.42
C SER A 56 -7.62 -32.31 12.96
N GLU A 57 -6.51 -33.03 13.06
CA GLU A 57 -5.25 -32.50 13.56
C GLU A 57 -4.69 -31.43 12.60
N PHE A 58 -4.87 -31.61 11.30
CA PHE A 58 -4.52 -30.61 10.30
C PHE A 58 -5.39 -29.36 10.41
N LEU A 59 -6.71 -29.56 10.50
CA LEU A 59 -7.70 -28.50 10.66
C LEU A 59 -7.39 -27.59 11.84
N GLU A 60 -7.09 -28.16 13.01
CA GLU A 60 -6.75 -27.42 14.21
C GLU A 60 -5.49 -26.56 14.03
N VAL A 61 -4.46 -27.08 13.36
CA VAL A 61 -3.23 -26.32 13.10
C VAL A 61 -3.49 -25.18 12.14
N VAL A 62 -4.29 -25.40 11.09
CA VAL A 62 -4.70 -24.37 10.15
C VAL A 62 -5.44 -23.25 10.85
N GLU A 63 -6.42 -23.58 11.71
CA GLU A 63 -7.18 -22.58 12.46
C GLU A 63 -6.27 -21.72 13.35
N ARG A 64 -5.37 -22.36 14.11
CA ARG A 64 -4.38 -21.64 14.94
C ARG A 64 -3.46 -20.76 14.10
N PHE A 65 -3.01 -21.24 12.95
CA PHE A 65 -2.16 -20.48 12.03
C PHE A 65 -2.90 -19.25 11.47
N CYS A 66 -4.12 -19.43 10.96
CA CYS A 66 -4.93 -18.33 10.41
C CYS A 66 -5.20 -17.27 11.46
N LYS A 67 -5.58 -17.68 12.67
CA LYS A 67 -5.75 -16.77 13.81
C LYS A 67 -4.47 -16.00 14.11
N PHE A 68 -3.33 -16.69 14.16
CA PHE A 68 -2.04 -16.03 14.38
C PHE A 68 -1.70 -15.01 13.31
N VAL A 69 -1.87 -15.35 12.02
CA VAL A 69 -1.59 -14.42 10.90
C VAL A 69 -2.50 -13.21 10.94
N TYR A 70 -3.77 -13.39 11.29
CA TYR A 70 -4.71 -12.29 11.43
C TYR A 70 -4.35 -11.38 12.61
N ASP A 71 -4.09 -11.97 13.78
CA ASP A 71 -3.81 -11.22 15.01
C ASP A 71 -2.42 -10.54 15.00
N LYS A 72 -1.44 -11.12 14.28
CA LYS A 72 -0.05 -10.62 14.20
C LYS A 72 0.30 -9.97 12.87
N GLY A 73 -0.61 -10.00 11.91
CA GLY A 73 -0.42 -9.42 10.59
C GLY A 73 -0.41 -7.90 10.66
N ASP A 74 0.76 -7.33 10.90
CA ASP A 74 0.92 -5.88 10.87
C ASP A 74 0.68 -5.35 9.45
N LEU A 75 0.05 -4.18 9.37
CA LEU A 75 -0.04 -3.45 8.10
C LEU A 75 1.37 -3.19 7.56
N LYS A 76 1.55 -3.36 6.26
CA LYS A 76 2.84 -3.14 5.60
C LYS A 76 3.27 -1.69 5.78
N LYS A 77 4.46 -1.48 6.34
CA LYS A 77 5.06 -0.16 6.49
C LYS A 77 6.35 -0.04 5.68
N LEU A 78 6.64 1.17 5.21
CA LEU A 78 7.95 1.55 4.69
C LEU A 78 8.92 1.85 5.84
N LYS A 79 10.22 2.00 5.54
CA LYS A 79 11.27 2.22 6.56
C LYS A 79 11.00 3.40 7.48
N ASP A 80 10.29 4.43 7.01
CA ASP A 80 9.94 5.62 7.80
C ASP A 80 8.57 5.52 8.48
N GLY A 81 8.03 4.31 8.63
CA GLY A 81 6.78 4.06 9.36
C GLY A 81 5.51 4.35 8.57
N TYR A 82 5.60 4.89 7.35
CA TYR A 82 4.45 5.09 6.47
C TYR A 82 3.74 3.77 6.18
N THR A 83 2.48 3.70 6.55
CA THR A 83 1.63 2.55 6.22
C THR A 83 1.34 2.59 4.73
N VAL A 84 1.64 1.50 4.04
CA VAL A 84 1.28 1.30 2.64
C VAL A 84 -0.21 0.97 2.62
N THR A 85 -1.04 2.01 2.57
CA THR A 85 -2.50 1.89 2.51
C THR A 85 -2.99 1.92 1.07
N GLY A 86 -4.10 1.22 0.81
CA GLY A 86 -4.99 1.60 -0.28
C GLY A 86 -5.92 2.72 0.18
N ARG A 87 -6.11 3.79 -0.60
CA ARG A 87 -7.04 4.90 -0.27
C ARG A 87 -8.04 5.13 -1.41
N GLY A 88 -9.33 5.03 -1.12
CA GLY A 88 -10.42 5.51 -1.98
C GLY A 88 -11.45 6.25 -1.12
N ASP A 89 -11.69 7.52 -1.44
CA ASP A 89 -12.82 8.27 -0.88
C ASP A 89 -14.11 7.70 -1.47
N LEU A 90 -14.95 7.13 -0.61
CA LEU A 90 -16.37 6.94 -0.84
C LEU A 90 -17.06 7.04 0.51
N GLU A 91 -17.62 8.23 0.73
CA GLU A 91 -18.71 8.46 1.63
C GLU A 91 -19.84 7.49 1.24
N GLY A 92 -20.16 6.54 2.13
CA GLY A 92 -21.30 5.64 1.95
C GLY A 92 -20.95 4.14 2.03
N HIS A 93 -21.25 3.57 3.20
CA HIS A 93 -21.47 2.14 3.44
C HIS A 93 -20.29 1.18 3.19
N LEU A 94 -19.65 0.82 4.32
CA LEU A 94 -19.04 -0.49 4.54
C LEU A 94 -19.90 -1.62 3.94
N LYS A 95 -19.41 -2.27 2.88
CA LYS A 95 -19.67 -3.67 2.51
C LYS A 95 -18.93 -4.06 1.21
N SER A 96 -17.97 -4.98 1.38
CA SER A 96 -17.63 -6.14 0.53
C SER A 96 -17.41 -6.04 -0.99
N LEU A 97 -16.18 -6.36 -1.43
CA LEU A 97 -15.82 -6.97 -2.74
C LEU A 97 -14.42 -7.61 -2.58
N HIS A 98 -14.08 -8.87 -2.92
CA HIS A 98 -14.07 -9.73 -4.14
C HIS A 98 -12.92 -9.48 -5.10
N MET A 99 -12.03 -10.50 -5.15
CA MET A 99 -10.97 -10.86 -6.14
C MET A 99 -9.54 -10.45 -5.77
N CYS A 100 -8.52 -11.33 -5.80
CA CYS A 100 -8.36 -12.65 -6.42
C CYS A 100 -7.17 -13.37 -5.77
N PHE A 101 -7.24 -14.68 -5.54
CA PHE A 101 -6.38 -15.71 -6.17
C PHE A 101 -6.69 -17.09 -5.57
N LYS A 102 -7.12 -18.01 -6.45
CA LYS A 102 -7.46 -19.40 -6.15
C LYS A 102 -6.26 -20.14 -5.54
N TRP A 103 -6.40 -20.65 -4.32
CA TRP A 103 -5.71 -21.82 -3.76
C TRP A 103 -6.73 -22.52 -2.86
N ASN A 104 -7.29 -23.63 -3.36
CA ASN A 104 -8.51 -24.25 -2.84
C ASN A 104 -8.27 -25.12 -1.61
N ILE A 105 -8.91 -24.73 -0.50
CA ILE A 105 -9.98 -25.46 0.25
C ILE A 105 -10.05 -25.05 1.73
N TYR A 106 -9.03 -24.38 2.24
CA TYR A 106 -8.97 -24.02 3.65
C TYR A 106 -9.05 -22.55 4.03
N CYS A 107 -9.11 -21.66 3.03
CA CYS A 107 -9.19 -20.21 3.26
C CYS A 107 -10.62 -19.66 3.10
N SER A 108 -11.65 -20.52 3.11
CA SER A 108 -13.02 -20.10 2.74
C SER A 108 -13.84 -19.46 3.87
N ILE A 109 -13.34 -19.39 5.11
CA ILE A 109 -14.09 -18.82 6.24
C ILE A 109 -13.61 -17.41 6.63
N ILE A 110 -12.47 -16.96 6.15
CA ILE A 110 -11.95 -15.64 6.49
C ILE A 110 -11.44 -15.01 5.21
N LEU A 111 -11.97 -13.83 4.89
CA LEU A 111 -11.47 -12.84 3.91
C LEU A 111 -12.47 -12.56 2.81
N PHE A 112 -13.49 -11.83 3.21
CA PHE A 112 -14.19 -10.92 2.34
C PHE A 112 -14.33 -9.59 3.08
N ASP A 113 -13.89 -8.50 2.42
CA ASP A 113 -14.04 -7.06 2.76
C ASP A 113 -12.72 -6.30 3.02
N PHE A 114 -11.71 -6.46 2.17
CA PHE A 114 -10.59 -5.53 2.14
C PHE A 114 -10.17 -5.28 0.70
N PHE A 115 -9.67 -4.08 0.42
CA PHE A 115 -9.14 -3.59 -0.87
C PHE A 115 -10.07 -2.74 -1.74
N PRO A 116 -10.24 -1.47 -1.34
CA PRO A 116 -10.24 -0.34 -2.26
C PRO A 116 -8.82 0.27 -2.38
N SER A 117 -8.31 0.33 -3.62
CA SER A 117 -7.21 1.18 -4.15
C SER A 117 -5.73 0.72 -4.03
N LEU A 118 -5.06 0.56 -5.19
CA LEU A 118 -3.78 -0.15 -5.39
C LEU A 118 -2.59 0.76 -5.78
N LYS A 119 -2.67 2.10 -5.66
CA LYS A 119 -1.69 2.99 -6.33
C LYS A 119 -0.24 2.84 -5.84
N VAL A 120 -0.01 2.91 -4.52
CA VAL A 120 1.35 2.84 -3.96
C VAL A 120 1.95 1.44 -4.11
N LEU A 121 1.17 0.40 -3.83
CA LEU A 121 1.64 -0.98 -3.98
C LEU A 121 1.86 -1.35 -5.46
N GLY A 122 0.99 -0.87 -6.35
CA GLY A 122 1.11 -1.07 -7.80
C GLY A 122 2.35 -0.38 -8.37
N HIS A 123 2.63 0.87 -7.97
CA HIS A 123 3.87 1.55 -8.35
C HIS A 123 5.11 0.83 -7.80
N LEU A 124 5.10 0.40 -6.53
CA LEU A 124 6.21 -0.36 -5.95
C LEU A 124 6.45 -1.66 -6.72
N ALA A 125 5.39 -2.43 -7.01
CA ALA A 125 5.47 -3.66 -7.78
C ALA A 125 6.02 -3.40 -9.18
N LYS A 126 5.49 -2.39 -9.88
CA LYS A 126 5.95 -2.00 -11.22
C LYS A 126 7.43 -1.62 -11.21
N THR A 127 7.86 -0.73 -10.32
CA THR A 127 9.25 -0.29 -10.22
C THR A 127 10.18 -1.47 -9.96
N TYR A 128 9.80 -2.39 -9.07
CA TYR A 128 10.59 -3.59 -8.80
C TYR A 128 10.70 -4.49 -10.02
N VAL A 129 9.57 -4.76 -10.71
CA VAL A 129 9.54 -5.58 -11.92
C VAL A 129 10.40 -4.95 -13.01
N ASP A 130 10.17 -3.68 -13.36
CA ASP A 130 10.92 -2.96 -14.40
C ASP A 130 12.44 -2.95 -14.12
N THR A 131 12.83 -2.76 -12.84
CA THR A 131 14.25 -2.78 -12.43
C THR A 131 14.86 -4.17 -12.59
N ILE A 132 14.15 -5.23 -12.19
CA ILE A 132 14.62 -6.61 -12.36
C ILE A 132 14.71 -6.96 -13.85
N SER A 133 13.70 -6.57 -14.65
CA SER A 133 13.66 -6.81 -16.09
C SER A 133 14.79 -6.13 -16.85
N SER A 134 15.29 -5.00 -16.34
CA SER A 134 16.45 -4.29 -16.90
C SER A 134 17.81 -4.83 -16.42
N GLY A 135 17.84 -5.85 -15.57
CA GLY A 135 19.07 -6.42 -15.00
C GLY A 135 19.68 -5.61 -13.85
N ALA A 136 19.01 -4.54 -13.42
CA ALA A 136 19.41 -3.75 -12.26
C ALA A 136 18.86 -4.34 -10.95
N VAL A 137 19.44 -3.93 -9.82
CA VAL A 137 18.99 -4.38 -8.49
C VAL A 137 17.96 -3.39 -7.92
N PRO A 138 16.77 -3.85 -7.51
CA PRO A 138 15.78 -2.98 -6.86
C PRO A 138 16.33 -2.33 -5.59
N CYS A 139 16.22 -1.00 -5.53
CA CYS A 139 16.52 -0.23 -4.34
C CYS A 139 15.21 0.30 -3.75
N LEU A 140 14.89 -0.12 -2.52
CA LEU A 140 13.67 0.31 -1.83
C LEU A 140 13.59 1.84 -1.70
N GLU A 141 14.72 2.48 -1.39
CA GLU A 141 14.79 3.94 -1.20
C GLU A 141 14.44 4.68 -2.50
N ASN A 142 15.05 4.26 -3.61
CA ASN A 142 14.82 4.87 -4.92
C ASN A 142 13.36 4.68 -5.37
N ALA A 143 12.78 3.51 -5.10
CA ALA A 143 11.38 3.25 -5.39
C ALA A 143 10.47 4.18 -4.58
N VAL A 144 10.74 4.38 -3.29
CA VAL A 144 9.94 5.27 -2.43
C VAL A 144 10.05 6.73 -2.82
N ILE A 145 11.25 7.20 -3.19
CA ILE A 145 11.47 8.57 -3.70
C ILE A 145 10.68 8.79 -5.00
N ALA A 146 10.80 7.87 -5.96
CA ALA A 146 10.08 7.97 -7.23
C ALA A 146 8.57 8.00 -7.02
N MET A 147 8.04 7.18 -6.09
CA MET A 147 6.63 7.19 -5.73
C MET A 147 6.19 8.52 -5.12
N ALA A 148 6.97 9.08 -4.19
CA ALA A 148 6.68 10.40 -3.61
C ALA A 148 6.61 11.49 -4.68
N MET A 149 7.55 11.50 -5.63
CA MET A 149 7.52 12.44 -6.75
C MET A 149 6.24 12.31 -7.58
N ILE A 150 5.90 11.08 -7.99
CA ILE A 150 4.73 10.82 -8.85
C ILE A 150 3.42 11.21 -8.14
N GLU A 151 3.24 10.79 -6.89
CA GLU A 151 1.99 11.05 -6.16
C GLU A 151 1.87 12.53 -5.78
N ASN A 152 2.96 13.19 -5.40
CA ASN A 152 2.93 14.63 -5.10
C ASN A 152 2.67 15.46 -6.35
N GLU A 153 3.25 15.11 -7.51
CA GLU A 153 2.95 15.80 -8.76
C GLU A 153 1.48 15.64 -9.16
N ALA A 154 0.93 14.43 -9.00
CA ALA A 154 -0.49 14.18 -9.22
C ALA A 154 -1.38 14.95 -8.23
N ALA A 155 -0.98 15.03 -6.96
CA ALA A 155 -1.68 15.80 -5.93
C ALA A 155 -1.72 17.30 -6.25
N VAL A 156 -0.62 17.88 -6.75
CA VAL A 156 -0.60 19.29 -7.19
C VAL A 156 -1.59 19.50 -8.34
N LYS A 157 -1.56 18.64 -9.36
CA LYS A 157 -2.48 18.75 -10.51
C LYS A 157 -3.94 18.64 -10.08
N GLU A 158 -4.24 17.74 -9.15
CA GLU A 158 -5.58 17.51 -8.63
C GLU A 158 -6.08 18.71 -7.79
N GLY A 159 -5.26 19.23 -6.88
CA GLY A 159 -5.57 20.44 -6.11
C GLY A 159 -5.78 21.65 -7.01
N LEU A 160 -4.90 21.89 -7.99
CA LEU A 160 -5.06 22.99 -8.96
C LEU A 160 -6.36 22.87 -9.73
N LYS A 161 -6.74 21.66 -10.15
CA LYS A 161 -8.01 21.42 -10.85
C LYS A 161 -9.21 21.79 -9.98
N VAL A 162 -9.20 21.41 -8.69
CA VAL A 162 -10.26 21.78 -7.74
C VAL A 162 -10.39 23.29 -7.66
N TYR A 163 -9.29 23.99 -7.39
CA TYR A 163 -9.26 25.45 -7.30
C TYR A 163 -9.76 26.12 -8.58
N GLN A 164 -9.24 25.72 -9.75
CA GLN A 164 -9.62 26.25 -11.05
C GLN A 164 -11.12 26.07 -11.32
N SER A 165 -11.65 24.87 -11.08
CA SER A 165 -13.06 24.59 -11.29
C SER A 165 -13.98 25.43 -10.38
N GLY A 166 -13.53 25.73 -9.15
CA GLY A 166 -14.25 26.62 -8.25
C GLY A 166 -14.22 28.07 -8.73
N MET A 167 -13.05 28.54 -9.17
CA MET A 167 -12.90 29.92 -9.65
C MET A 167 -13.67 30.16 -10.96
N GLU A 168 -13.72 29.19 -11.88
CA GLU A 168 -14.55 29.27 -13.08
C GLU A 168 -16.05 29.34 -12.76
N LYS A 169 -16.52 28.67 -11.70
CA LYS A 169 -17.91 28.81 -11.24
C LYS A 169 -18.17 30.20 -10.70
N LEU A 170 -17.20 30.78 -9.97
CA LEU A 170 -17.29 32.14 -9.44
C LEU A 170 -17.42 33.16 -10.57
N LYS A 171 -16.73 32.97 -11.71
CA LYS A 171 -16.82 33.84 -12.91
C LYS A 171 -18.26 34.04 -13.40
N ASN A 172 -19.12 33.04 -13.26
CA ASN A 172 -20.52 33.12 -13.69
C ASN A 172 -21.39 34.01 -12.77
N SER A 173 -20.89 34.38 -11.60
CA SER A 173 -21.61 35.18 -10.60
C SER A 173 -21.17 36.65 -10.58
N PHE A 174 -20.31 37.07 -11.50
CA PHE A 174 -19.85 38.46 -11.58
C PHE A 174 -20.97 39.40 -12.05
N PRO A 175 -20.97 40.67 -11.57
CA PRO A 175 -19.98 41.29 -10.67
C PRO A 175 -20.23 41.00 -9.17
N LEU A 176 -19.13 40.81 -8.41
CA LEU A 176 -19.13 40.51 -6.97
C LEU A 176 -18.34 41.56 -6.17
N GLU A 177 -18.64 41.73 -4.88
CA GLU A 177 -17.82 42.56 -4.00
C GLU A 177 -16.47 41.89 -3.67
N LEU A 178 -15.44 42.70 -3.45
CA LEU A 178 -14.08 42.21 -3.14
C LEU A 178 -14.05 41.27 -1.92
N LYS A 179 -14.92 41.52 -0.93
CA LYS A 179 -15.03 40.69 0.28
C LYS A 179 -15.51 39.26 -0.06
N ASP A 180 -16.44 39.13 -1.01
CA ASP A 180 -17.04 37.86 -1.41
C ASP A 180 -16.08 37.06 -2.30
N VAL A 181 -15.29 37.75 -3.13
CA VAL A 181 -14.20 37.13 -3.90
C VAL A 181 -13.09 36.62 -2.98
N SER A 182 -12.75 37.38 -1.93
CA SER A 182 -11.72 36.98 -0.96
C SER A 182 -12.14 35.77 -0.14
N SER A 183 -13.40 35.72 0.32
CA SER A 183 -13.91 34.57 1.07
C SER A 183 -13.91 33.30 0.22
N GLU A 184 -14.32 33.37 -1.06
CA GLU A 184 -14.27 32.18 -1.92
C GLU A 184 -12.87 31.76 -2.31
N HIS A 185 -11.94 32.70 -2.49
CA HIS A 185 -10.54 32.34 -2.67
C HIS A 185 -10.00 31.55 -1.47
N GLN A 186 -10.29 31.99 -0.24
CA GLN A 186 -9.87 31.30 0.98
C GLN A 186 -10.52 29.91 1.09
N HIS A 187 -11.81 29.79 0.75
CA HIS A 187 -12.50 28.52 0.77
C HIS A 187 -11.92 27.52 -0.26
N LEU A 188 -11.76 27.96 -1.52
CA LEU A 188 -11.26 27.12 -2.60
C LEU A 188 -9.79 26.72 -2.40
N SER A 189 -8.95 27.62 -1.92
CA SER A 189 -7.55 27.31 -1.58
C SER A 189 -7.45 26.32 -0.42
N SER A 190 -8.33 26.43 0.59
CA SER A 190 -8.42 25.46 1.68
C SER A 190 -8.85 24.09 1.18
N MET A 191 -9.92 24.00 0.37
CA MET A 191 -10.38 22.76 -0.23
C MET A 191 -9.30 22.09 -1.06
N ALA A 192 -8.62 22.85 -1.91
CA ALA A 192 -7.61 22.31 -2.79
C ALA A 192 -6.35 21.87 -2.04
N THR A 193 -5.98 22.57 -0.97
CA THR A 193 -4.93 22.11 -0.04
C THR A 193 -5.34 20.82 0.66
N GLN A 194 -6.60 20.69 1.09
CA GLN A 194 -7.11 19.45 1.69
C GLN A 194 -7.09 18.28 0.69
N THR A 195 -7.46 18.51 -0.58
CA THR A 195 -7.35 17.53 -1.66
C THR A 195 -5.89 17.12 -1.88
N PHE A 196 -4.96 18.07 -1.89
CA PHE A 196 -3.53 17.78 -1.97
C PHE A 196 -3.07 16.91 -0.79
N MET A 197 -3.35 17.31 0.45
CA MET A 197 -2.96 16.57 1.66
C MET A 197 -3.57 15.17 1.73
N THR A 198 -4.72 14.98 1.08
CA THR A 198 -5.37 13.67 0.99
C THR A 198 -4.59 12.71 0.09
N ARG A 199 -3.90 13.24 -0.91
CA ARG A 199 -3.19 12.46 -1.91
C ARG A 199 -1.68 12.44 -1.73
N SER A 200 -1.11 13.52 -1.22
CA SER A 200 0.34 13.72 -1.14
C SER A 200 0.99 12.66 -0.26
N PHE A 201 2.25 12.36 -0.59
CA PHE A 201 3.03 11.34 0.06
C PHE A 201 4.48 11.82 0.21
N ARG A 202 4.96 11.90 1.46
CA ARG A 202 6.34 12.28 1.80
C ARG A 202 6.84 13.60 1.17
N ASP A 203 6.01 14.64 1.11
CA ASP A 203 6.47 16.01 0.75
C ASP A 203 7.13 16.71 1.95
N THR A 204 8.22 16.14 2.49
CA THR A 204 8.86 16.62 3.74
C THR A 204 9.39 18.05 3.63
N ASP A 205 9.82 18.47 2.45
CA ASP A 205 10.38 19.80 2.21
C ASP A 205 9.29 20.84 1.86
N GLY A 206 8.03 20.39 1.78
CA GLY A 206 6.87 21.19 1.38
C GLY A 206 7.00 21.77 -0.03
N LYS A 207 7.82 21.16 -0.89
CA LYS A 207 8.15 21.69 -2.22
C LYS A 207 6.91 21.64 -3.11
N HIS A 208 6.17 20.54 -3.06
CA HIS A 208 4.98 20.36 -3.89
C HIS A 208 3.80 21.17 -3.35
N LEU A 209 3.65 21.27 -2.03
CA LEU A 209 2.67 22.17 -1.42
C LEU A 209 2.92 23.64 -1.81
N LYS A 210 4.16 24.13 -1.74
CA LYS A 210 4.49 25.48 -2.23
C LYS A 210 4.21 25.65 -3.72
N SER A 211 4.49 24.62 -4.53
CA SER A 211 4.19 24.65 -5.96
C SER A 211 2.69 24.77 -6.24
N LEU A 212 1.86 24.17 -5.39
CA LEU A 212 0.40 24.31 -5.45
C LEU A 212 -0.02 25.74 -5.11
N GLU A 213 0.57 26.32 -4.05
CA GLU A 213 0.31 27.70 -3.61
C GLU A 213 0.68 28.76 -4.66
N VAL A 214 1.82 28.58 -5.33
CA VAL A 214 2.26 29.45 -6.43
C VAL A 214 1.38 29.29 -7.67
N GLY A 215 0.88 28.07 -7.91
CA GLY A 215 0.11 27.74 -9.10
C GLY A 215 -1.22 28.49 -9.21
N TRP A 216 -1.90 28.75 -8.08
CA TRP A 216 -3.15 29.53 -8.08
C TRP A 216 -2.98 31.03 -7.83
N THR A 217 -1.90 31.46 -7.19
CA THR A 217 -1.58 32.91 -7.04
C THR A 217 -1.19 33.54 -8.38
N SER A 218 -0.53 32.77 -9.25
CA SER A 218 -0.23 33.19 -10.62
C SER A 218 -1.48 33.34 -11.50
N GLN A 219 -2.63 32.77 -11.09
CA GLN A 219 -3.90 32.86 -11.83
C GLN A 219 -4.76 34.05 -11.40
N THR A 220 -4.63 34.53 -10.16
CA THR A 220 -5.36 35.71 -9.67
C THR A 220 -4.83 37.02 -10.27
N ASP A 221 -3.55 37.09 -10.64
CA ASP A 221 -2.96 38.26 -11.31
C ASP A 221 -3.44 38.47 -12.75
N LEU A 222 -3.89 37.41 -13.43
CA LEU A 222 -4.43 37.51 -14.79
C LEU A 222 -5.90 37.96 -14.85
N SER A 223 -6.59 38.02 -13.71
CA SER A 223 -7.96 38.54 -13.58
C SER A 223 -8.01 40.04 -13.26
N SER A 224 -6.86 40.68 -13.09
CA SER A 224 -6.73 42.08 -12.66
C SER A 224 -6.28 43.04 -13.78
N ARG A 225 -6.33 42.60 -15.04
CA ARG A 225 -6.02 43.41 -16.23
C ARG A 225 -7.20 43.49 -17.19
#